data_AF-A0A183SQ10-F1
#
_entry.id   AF-A0A183SQ10-F1
#
_cell.length_a   1.000
_cell.length_b   1.000
_cell.length_c   1.000
_cell.angle_alpha   90.00
_cell.angle_beta   90.00
_cell.angle_gamma   90.00
#
_symmetry.space_group_name_H-M   'P 1'
#
loop_
_entity.id
_entity.type
_entity.pdbx_description
1 polymer ?
#
loop_
_entity_poly.entity_id
_entity_poly.type
_entity_poly.pdbx_seq_one_letter_code
_entity_poly.pdbx_strand_id
1 'polypeptide(L)'
;MPRRAIPKRAYGMTAPMPVGFHLNADSSQQWVIDHVVGQGGFGRIYCVEEWKTQRGLNFLGIPRFIDKGLFIAPDGKRCRFLVMDRFDGSLEDYLLKQRLSSFDIPGIAIQAFYLVDFGLVALYNINGVHVAEKPSPKLKDNGTLEFCSRDAHKGLPPSRRGDIEILAFNLVHWLYRSRPSAPQGPSSGLPWDDLISDPSVRLNVNEATRNQVVRRKEDSMRDYNTFSKSTGLGSLPALESFLRQVGALGYSDRPNYTLLESTLRELAKSLSLKEKQAVNHTLSARSRAVTKTVSELFVMHLSGYIYLYNHTASSRK
;
A
#
# COMPACT_ATOMS: atom_id res chain seq x y z
N MET A 1 -35.79 2.32 22.97
CA MET A 1 -34.49 1.78 23.45
C MET A 1 -33.50 1.77 22.28
N PRO A 2 -32.30 2.37 22.40
CA PRO A 2 -31.31 2.28 21.34
C PRO A 2 -30.80 0.85 21.24
N ARG A 3 -30.87 0.25 20.03
CA ARG A 3 -30.33 -1.09 19.76
C ARG A 3 -28.82 -1.05 19.95
N ARG A 4 -28.34 -1.76 20.98
CA ARG A 4 -26.92 -1.97 21.27
C ARG A 4 -26.26 -2.59 20.03
N ALA A 5 -25.26 -1.91 19.48
CA ALA A 5 -24.50 -2.42 18.35
C ALA A 5 -23.85 -3.76 18.73
N ILE A 6 -24.04 -4.78 17.90
CA ILE A 6 -23.40 -6.09 18.06
C ILE A 6 -21.90 -5.88 17.80
N PRO A 7 -21.00 -6.31 18.72
CA PRO A 7 -19.57 -6.23 18.50
C PRO A 7 -19.18 -6.94 17.21
N LYS A 8 -18.41 -6.29 16.33
CA LYS A 8 -17.74 -7.00 15.23
C LYS A 8 -16.90 -8.11 15.86
N ARG A 9 -17.16 -9.38 15.51
CA ARG A 9 -16.33 -10.51 15.97
C ARG A 9 -14.89 -10.25 15.52
N ALA A 10 -14.02 -9.85 16.45
CA ALA A 10 -12.58 -9.93 16.23
C ALA A 10 -12.25 -11.41 16.06
N TYR A 11 -11.73 -11.78 14.90
CA TYR A 11 -11.41 -13.16 14.58
C TYR A 11 -10.25 -13.63 15.48
N GLY A 12 -10.46 -14.72 16.23
CA GLY A 12 -9.41 -15.30 17.05
C GLY A 12 -8.31 -15.87 16.16
N MET A 13 -7.10 -15.32 16.27
CA MET A 13 -5.91 -15.90 15.64
C MET A 13 -5.68 -17.31 16.18
N THR A 14 -5.22 -18.22 15.31
CA THR A 14 -4.73 -19.52 15.76
C THR A 14 -3.44 -19.33 16.56
N ALA A 15 -3.13 -20.24 17.47
CA ALA A 15 -1.86 -20.21 18.18
C ALA A 15 -0.67 -20.18 17.19
N PRO A 16 0.46 -19.53 17.53
CA PRO A 16 1.66 -19.54 16.71
C PRO A 16 2.10 -20.97 16.39
N MET A 17 2.53 -21.22 15.15
CA MET A 17 3.04 -22.53 14.76
C MET A 17 4.47 -22.73 15.28
N PRO A 18 4.84 -23.96 15.68
CA PRO A 18 6.21 -24.25 16.05
C PRO A 18 7.13 -24.20 14.82
N VAL A 19 8.36 -23.71 15.04
CA VAL A 19 9.46 -23.83 14.08
C VAL A 19 9.68 -25.33 13.78
N GLY A 20 9.90 -25.66 12.51
CA GLY A 20 10.04 -27.04 12.03
C GLY A 20 8.72 -27.70 11.64
N PHE A 21 7.57 -27.02 11.71
CA PHE A 21 6.29 -27.61 11.31
C PHE A 21 6.20 -27.80 9.79
N HIS A 22 5.88 -29.02 9.35
CA HIS A 22 5.76 -29.35 7.94
C HIS A 22 4.35 -29.09 7.40
N LEU A 23 4.28 -28.44 6.24
CA LEU A 23 3.08 -28.16 5.48
C LEU A 23 3.12 -28.89 4.15
N ASN A 24 2.08 -29.65 3.87
CA ASN A 24 1.90 -30.29 2.57
C ASN A 24 1.06 -29.37 1.68
N ALA A 25 1.59 -29.01 0.53
CA ALA A 25 0.93 -28.13 -0.42
C ALA A 25 0.17 -28.90 -1.50
N ASP A 26 -0.71 -28.19 -2.21
CA ASP A 26 -1.52 -28.77 -3.30
C ASP A 26 -0.64 -29.29 -4.44
N SER A 27 0.55 -28.71 -4.62
CA SER A 27 1.57 -29.17 -5.58
C SER A 27 2.26 -30.48 -5.19
N SER A 28 1.92 -31.06 -4.04
CA SER A 28 2.64 -32.17 -3.38
C SER A 28 4.04 -31.80 -2.86
N GLN A 29 4.44 -30.53 -2.91
CA GLN A 29 5.65 -30.05 -2.23
C GLN A 29 5.44 -29.94 -0.73
N GLN A 30 6.54 -30.09 0.02
CA GLN A 30 6.58 -29.87 1.47
C GLN A 30 7.29 -28.57 1.80
N TRP A 31 6.67 -27.79 2.68
CA TRP A 31 7.21 -26.54 3.19
C TRP A 31 7.41 -26.63 4.70
N VAL A 32 8.52 -26.09 5.21
CA VAL A 32 8.81 -26.09 6.65
C VAL A 32 8.67 -24.68 7.19
N ILE A 33 7.88 -24.54 8.26
CA ILE A 33 7.74 -23.26 8.97
C ILE A 33 9.03 -22.97 9.73
N ASP A 34 9.61 -21.80 9.47
CA ASP A 34 10.71 -21.24 10.26
C ASP A 34 10.15 -20.22 11.27
N HIS A 35 10.69 -19.01 11.33
CA HIS A 35 10.22 -17.93 12.21
C HIS A 35 9.07 -17.12 11.58
N VAL A 36 8.14 -16.66 12.41
CA VAL A 36 7.00 -15.81 11.99
C VAL A 36 7.48 -14.39 11.72
N VAL A 37 7.12 -13.84 10.55
CA VAL A 37 7.59 -12.53 10.06
C VAL A 37 6.49 -11.55 9.65
N GLY A 38 5.21 -11.94 9.59
CA GLY A 38 4.09 -11.04 9.22
C GLY A 38 2.73 -11.72 8.99
N GLN A 39 1.67 -10.94 8.71
CA GLN A 39 0.28 -11.41 8.53
C GLN A 39 -0.44 -10.61 7.40
N GLY A 40 -1.24 -11.27 6.55
CA GLY A 40 -1.95 -10.65 5.40
C GLY A 40 -3.12 -11.50 4.84
N GLY A 41 -3.82 -11.04 3.78
CA GLY A 41 -5.04 -11.67 3.21
C GLY A 41 -5.07 -11.96 1.69
N PHE A 42 -6.14 -12.65 1.21
CA PHE A 42 -6.28 -13.37 -0.09
C PHE A 42 -6.58 -12.55 -1.36
N GLY A 43 -6.15 -13.08 -2.51
CA GLY A 43 -6.54 -12.68 -3.87
C GLY A 43 -6.42 -13.82 -4.91
N ARG A 44 -6.79 -13.56 -6.17
CA ARG A 44 -6.58 -14.47 -7.33
C ARG A 44 -5.16 -14.32 -7.89
N ILE A 45 -4.63 -15.39 -8.48
CA ILE A 45 -3.24 -15.48 -8.99
C ILE A 45 -3.23 -15.36 -10.52
N TYR A 46 -2.32 -14.56 -11.07
CA TYR A 46 -2.15 -14.35 -12.51
C TYR A 46 -0.73 -14.67 -12.95
N CYS A 47 -0.57 -15.29 -14.13
CA CYS A 47 0.72 -15.37 -14.82
C CYS A 47 0.98 -14.05 -15.56
N VAL A 48 2.12 -13.41 -15.32
CA VAL A 48 2.42 -12.05 -15.78
C VAL A 48 3.60 -11.94 -16.75
N GLU A 49 4.29 -13.05 -17.04
CA GLU A 49 5.51 -13.02 -17.86
C GLU A 49 5.24 -12.58 -19.31
N GLU A 50 4.19 -13.11 -19.94
CA GLU A 50 3.81 -12.68 -21.29
C GLU A 50 3.44 -11.18 -21.33
N TRP A 51 2.74 -10.70 -20.30
CA TRP A 51 2.35 -9.30 -20.17
C TRP A 51 3.56 -8.37 -19.98
N LYS A 52 4.57 -8.80 -19.22
CA LYS A 52 5.85 -8.06 -19.07
C LYS A 52 6.57 -7.95 -20.40
N THR A 53 6.72 -9.06 -21.13
CA THR A 53 7.39 -9.09 -22.44
C THR A 53 6.68 -8.19 -23.45
N GLN A 54 5.35 -8.28 -23.55
CA GLN A 54 4.55 -7.44 -24.46
C GLN A 54 4.69 -5.94 -24.18
N ARG A 55 5.02 -5.56 -22.94
CA ARG A 55 5.18 -4.15 -22.53
C ARG A 55 6.63 -3.71 -22.37
N GLY A 56 7.59 -4.57 -22.69
CA GLY A 56 9.02 -4.28 -22.52
C GLY A 56 9.42 -4.01 -21.06
N LEU A 57 8.74 -4.65 -20.10
CA LEU A 57 8.99 -4.47 -18.67
C LEU A 57 9.98 -5.52 -18.16
N ASN A 58 11.13 -5.06 -17.67
CA ASN A 58 12.13 -5.93 -17.02
C ASN A 58 11.72 -6.34 -15.60
N PHE A 59 10.80 -5.59 -14.98
CA PHE A 59 10.36 -5.77 -13.60
C PHE A 59 8.87 -5.48 -13.47
N LEU A 60 8.18 -6.25 -12.62
CA LEU A 60 6.81 -6.00 -12.19
C LEU A 60 6.72 -6.27 -10.70
N GLY A 61 6.42 -5.24 -9.90
CA GLY A 61 6.35 -5.30 -8.44
C GLY A 61 5.12 -6.03 -7.91
N ILE A 62 4.82 -7.22 -8.41
CA ILE A 62 3.76 -8.11 -7.91
C ILE A 62 4.45 -9.42 -7.46
N PRO A 63 4.28 -9.83 -6.19
CA PRO A 63 4.88 -11.06 -5.68
C PRO A 63 4.49 -12.28 -6.51
N ARG A 64 5.45 -13.18 -6.76
CA ARG A 64 5.15 -14.45 -7.38
C ARG A 64 4.39 -15.33 -6.39
N PHE A 65 3.28 -15.88 -6.86
CA PHE A 65 2.65 -17.01 -6.20
C PHE A 65 3.50 -18.27 -6.41
N ILE A 66 3.84 -18.94 -5.32
CA ILE A 66 4.63 -20.18 -5.36
C ILE A 66 3.70 -21.37 -5.14
N ASP A 67 2.91 -21.35 -4.05
CA ASP A 67 2.09 -22.50 -3.67
C ASP A 67 0.98 -22.13 -2.68
N LYS A 68 0.10 -23.10 -2.38
CA LYS A 68 -0.93 -22.99 -1.33
C LYS A 68 -1.28 -24.37 -0.79
N GLY A 69 -1.99 -24.39 0.33
CA GLY A 69 -2.59 -25.63 0.82
C GLY A 69 -3.45 -25.43 2.05
N LEU A 70 -3.83 -26.55 2.65
CA LEU A 70 -4.61 -26.65 3.88
C LEU A 70 -3.82 -27.41 4.93
N PHE A 71 -4.00 -27.05 6.20
CA PHE A 71 -3.42 -27.80 7.32
C PHE A 71 -4.30 -27.69 8.56
N ILE A 72 -4.04 -28.55 9.55
CA ILE A 72 -4.70 -28.50 10.86
C ILE A 72 -3.69 -27.94 11.86
N ALA A 73 -4.05 -26.83 12.49
CA ALA A 73 -3.27 -26.20 13.54
C ALA A 73 -3.20 -27.09 14.80
N PRO A 74 -2.21 -26.91 15.70
CA PRO A 74 -2.14 -27.63 16.97
C PRO A 74 -3.40 -27.50 17.84
N ASP A 75 -4.13 -26.38 17.71
CA ASP A 75 -5.42 -26.16 18.38
C ASP A 75 -6.62 -26.82 17.67
N GLY A 76 -6.36 -27.69 16.69
CA GLY A 76 -7.36 -28.42 15.91
C GLY A 76 -8.05 -27.59 14.82
N LYS A 77 -7.74 -26.30 14.68
CA LYS A 77 -8.39 -25.46 13.67
C LYS A 77 -7.84 -25.74 12.28
N ARG A 78 -8.74 -25.94 11.32
CA ARG A 78 -8.38 -25.95 9.91
C ARG A 78 -7.90 -24.57 9.49
N CYS A 79 -6.73 -24.54 8.90
CA CYS A 79 -6.09 -23.36 8.37
C CYS A 79 -5.74 -23.60 6.91
N ARG A 80 -5.46 -22.52 6.21
CA ARG A 80 -4.92 -22.53 4.86
C ARG A 80 -3.60 -21.79 4.90
N PHE A 81 -2.76 -22.04 3.91
CA PHE A 81 -1.53 -21.31 3.74
C PHE A 81 -1.31 -20.88 2.30
N LEU A 82 -0.49 -19.85 2.13
CA LEU A 82 -0.05 -19.28 0.87
C LEU A 82 1.47 -19.14 0.91
N VAL A 83 2.15 -19.63 -0.13
CA VAL A 83 3.59 -19.51 -0.30
C VAL A 83 3.88 -18.50 -1.40
N MET A 84 4.71 -17.51 -1.09
CA MET A 84 5.11 -16.44 -2.01
C MET A 84 6.55 -15.98 -1.75
N ASP A 85 7.04 -15.08 -2.60
CA ASP A 85 8.37 -14.50 -2.49
C ASP A 85 8.62 -13.83 -1.12
N ARG A 86 9.90 -13.83 -0.70
CA ARG A 86 10.38 -13.20 0.53
C ARG A 86 10.90 -11.79 0.28
N PHE A 87 10.45 -10.86 1.12
CA PHE A 87 10.87 -9.46 1.13
C PHE A 87 11.59 -9.12 2.44
N ASP A 88 12.50 -8.13 2.39
CA ASP A 88 13.35 -7.73 3.52
C ASP A 88 12.60 -6.91 4.57
N GLY A 89 11.85 -5.88 4.14
CA GLY A 89 11.06 -5.02 5.02
C GLY A 89 10.07 -4.14 4.26
N SER A 90 9.17 -3.48 4.98
CA SER A 90 8.20 -2.56 4.37
C SER A 90 8.82 -1.19 4.08
N LEU A 91 8.30 -0.45 3.10
CA LEU A 91 8.74 0.93 2.83
C LEU A 91 8.67 1.81 4.10
N GLU A 92 7.65 1.59 4.93
CA GLU A 92 7.48 2.27 6.22
C GLU A 92 8.68 2.03 7.15
N ASP A 93 9.16 0.78 7.25
CA ASP A 93 10.33 0.44 8.08
C ASP A 93 11.60 1.19 7.62
N TYR A 94 11.79 1.31 6.31
CA TYR A 94 12.94 2.03 5.75
C TYR A 94 12.82 3.54 5.95
N LEU A 95 11.61 4.12 5.83
CA LEU A 95 11.35 5.53 6.11
C LEU A 95 11.59 5.86 7.59
N LEU A 96 11.07 5.04 8.52
CA LEU A 96 11.24 5.25 9.97
C LEU A 96 12.70 5.17 10.41
N LYS A 97 13.49 4.27 9.80
CA LYS A 97 14.92 4.14 10.07
C LYS A 97 15.76 5.25 9.41
N GLN A 98 15.14 6.22 8.74
CA GLN A 98 15.78 7.26 7.91
C GLN A 98 16.79 6.67 6.91
N ARG A 99 16.55 5.43 6.47
CA ARG A 99 17.37 4.72 5.50
C ARG A 99 17.05 5.10 4.06
N LEU A 100 15.94 5.79 3.85
CA LEU A 100 15.51 6.34 2.57
C LEU A 100 15.21 7.83 2.74
N SER A 101 15.83 8.64 1.90
CA SER A 101 15.46 10.03 1.66
C SER A 101 14.42 10.13 0.54
N SER A 102 13.79 11.30 0.34
CA SER A 102 12.85 11.57 -0.78
C SER A 102 13.41 11.17 -2.13
N PHE A 103 14.73 11.22 -2.22
CA PHE A 103 15.54 11.10 -3.41
C PHE A 103 15.85 9.64 -3.75
N ASP A 104 15.92 8.77 -2.74
CA ASP A 104 16.13 7.34 -2.92
C ASP A 104 14.86 6.64 -3.45
N ILE A 105 13.69 7.18 -3.14
CA ILE A 105 12.40 6.57 -3.49
C ILE A 105 12.25 6.40 -5.01
N PRO A 106 12.45 7.40 -5.88
CA PRO A 106 12.34 7.19 -7.33
C PRO A 106 13.39 6.24 -7.91
N GLY A 107 14.62 6.23 -7.37
CA GLY A 107 15.70 5.38 -7.87
C GLY A 107 15.55 3.90 -7.47
N ILE A 108 15.13 3.63 -6.23
CA ILE A 108 14.89 2.28 -5.70
C ILE A 108 13.53 1.74 -6.14
N ALA A 109 12.52 2.62 -6.35
CA ALA A 109 11.19 2.29 -6.90
C ALA A 109 11.25 1.57 -8.25
N ILE A 110 12.28 1.82 -9.06
CA ILE A 110 12.31 1.33 -10.43
C ILE A 110 12.67 -0.16 -10.53
N GLN A 111 13.20 -0.81 -9.47
CA GLN A 111 13.61 -2.23 -9.54
C GLN A 111 13.42 -3.08 -8.27
N ALA A 112 12.95 -2.54 -7.13
CA ALA A 112 13.02 -3.26 -5.85
C ALA A 112 11.73 -3.27 -4.99
N PHE A 113 10.65 -2.60 -5.40
CA PHE A 113 9.42 -2.54 -4.60
C PHE A 113 8.31 -3.42 -5.16
N TYR A 114 7.66 -4.12 -4.25
CA TYR A 114 6.51 -4.99 -4.52
C TYR A 114 5.29 -4.47 -3.77
N LEU A 115 4.15 -4.42 -4.45
CA LEU A 115 2.86 -4.27 -3.81
C LEU A 115 2.47 -5.62 -3.21
N VAL A 116 2.38 -5.68 -1.89
CA VAL A 116 2.04 -6.89 -1.12
C VAL A 116 0.69 -6.70 -0.43
N ASP A 117 0.20 -7.78 0.20
CA ASP A 117 -1.06 -7.85 0.94
C ASP A 117 -2.31 -7.48 0.12
N PHE A 118 -2.76 -8.44 -0.68
CA PHE A 118 -3.93 -8.31 -1.53
C PHE A 118 -5.25 -8.62 -0.80
N GLY A 119 -5.28 -8.60 0.53
CA GLY A 119 -6.42 -9.07 1.33
C GLY A 119 -7.72 -8.27 1.21
N LEU A 120 -7.65 -7.05 0.67
CA LEU A 120 -8.82 -6.20 0.39
C LEU A 120 -9.10 -6.04 -1.11
N VAL A 121 -8.43 -6.80 -1.98
CA VAL A 121 -8.66 -6.74 -3.42
C VAL A 121 -10.09 -7.14 -3.76
N ALA A 122 -10.69 -6.36 -4.66
CA ALA A 122 -11.97 -6.66 -5.27
C ALA A 122 -11.85 -6.60 -6.80
N LEU A 123 -12.63 -7.44 -7.48
CA LEU A 123 -12.77 -7.33 -8.93
C LEU A 123 -13.68 -6.14 -9.24
N TYR A 124 -13.12 -5.10 -9.84
CA TYR A 124 -13.89 -3.94 -10.29
C TYR A 124 -14.60 -4.19 -11.64
N ASN A 125 -14.16 -5.19 -12.40
CA ASN A 125 -14.74 -5.60 -13.68
C ASN A 125 -14.99 -7.12 -13.66
N ILE A 126 -16.22 -7.52 -13.93
CA ILE A 126 -16.66 -8.91 -13.98
C ILE A 126 -17.22 -9.16 -15.38
N ASN A 127 -16.56 -10.03 -16.15
CA ASN A 127 -16.97 -10.38 -17.52
C ASN A 127 -17.15 -9.16 -18.45
N GLY A 128 -16.24 -8.19 -18.37
CA GLY A 128 -16.29 -6.97 -19.18
C GLY A 128 -17.14 -5.86 -18.57
N VAL A 129 -17.98 -6.16 -17.57
CA VAL A 129 -18.89 -5.20 -16.95
C VAL A 129 -18.27 -4.60 -15.69
N HIS A 130 -18.20 -3.27 -15.63
CA HIS A 130 -17.77 -2.57 -14.42
C HIS A 130 -18.79 -2.79 -13.29
N VAL A 131 -18.31 -3.07 -12.08
CA VAL A 131 -19.17 -3.18 -10.89
C VAL A 131 -19.89 -1.85 -10.70
N ALA A 132 -21.18 -1.90 -10.37
CA ALA A 132 -22.01 -0.70 -10.24
C ALA A 132 -21.60 0.16 -9.02
N GLU A 133 -21.76 1.49 -9.14
CA GLU A 133 -21.54 2.47 -8.08
C GLU A 133 -22.65 2.39 -7.02
N LYS A 134 -22.68 1.29 -6.26
CA LYS A 134 -23.74 1.01 -5.29
C LYS A 134 -23.16 0.82 -3.87
N PRO A 135 -23.49 1.72 -2.92
CA PRO A 135 -23.02 1.61 -1.54
C PRO A 135 -23.43 0.31 -0.85
N SER A 136 -22.54 -0.20 0.00
CA SER A 136 -22.77 -1.31 0.91
C SER A 136 -22.21 -0.98 2.30
N PRO A 137 -22.98 -1.18 3.39
CA PRO A 137 -22.47 -0.99 4.75
C PRO A 137 -21.25 -1.86 5.09
N LYS A 138 -21.06 -2.98 4.38
CA LYS A 138 -19.92 -3.89 4.57
C LYS A 138 -18.61 -3.35 4.01
N LEU A 139 -18.68 -2.38 3.11
CA LEU A 139 -17.53 -1.77 2.45
C LEU A 139 -17.21 -0.39 3.03
N LYS A 140 -18.09 0.14 3.88
CA LYS A 140 -17.94 1.47 4.46
C LYS A 140 -16.68 1.52 5.32
N ASP A 141 -15.84 2.49 4.99
CA ASP A 141 -14.55 2.74 5.65
C ASP A 141 -13.58 1.54 5.55
N ASN A 142 -13.69 0.71 4.51
CA ASN A 142 -12.74 -0.37 4.29
C ASN A 142 -11.35 0.18 3.90
N GLY A 143 -10.31 -0.40 4.48
CA GLY A 143 -8.92 0.02 4.32
C GLY A 143 -8.45 0.91 5.47
N THR A 144 -7.22 1.41 5.34
CA THR A 144 -6.57 2.23 6.36
C THR A 144 -7.14 3.64 6.36
N LEU A 145 -7.61 4.14 7.51
CA LEU A 145 -8.38 5.39 7.60
C LEU A 145 -7.69 6.59 6.93
N GLU A 146 -6.39 6.78 7.17
CA GLU A 146 -5.59 7.85 6.56
C GLU A 146 -5.52 7.78 5.02
N PHE A 147 -5.56 6.58 4.43
CA PHE A 147 -5.26 6.38 3.00
C PHE A 147 -6.44 5.88 2.17
N CYS A 148 -7.48 5.29 2.75
CA CYS A 148 -8.59 4.74 1.99
C CYS A 148 -9.29 5.83 1.16
N SER A 149 -9.85 5.45 0.01
CA SER A 149 -10.44 6.41 -0.92
C SER A 149 -11.76 7.00 -0.38
N ARG A 150 -12.18 8.12 -0.98
CA ARG A 150 -13.52 8.70 -0.77
C ARG A 150 -14.63 7.69 -1.07
N ASP A 151 -14.41 6.80 -2.04
CA ASP A 151 -15.33 5.71 -2.38
C ASP A 151 -15.47 4.69 -1.25
N ALA A 152 -14.36 4.30 -0.62
CA ALA A 152 -14.37 3.39 0.51
C ALA A 152 -15.16 3.99 1.69
N HIS A 153 -15.00 5.28 1.97
CA HIS A 153 -15.79 5.98 3.00
C HIS A 153 -17.29 6.00 2.71
N LYS A 154 -17.67 6.05 1.42
CA LYS A 154 -19.07 5.95 0.97
C LYS A 154 -19.59 4.50 0.95
N GLY A 155 -18.72 3.52 1.22
CA GLY A 155 -19.03 2.10 1.13
C GLY A 155 -19.24 1.62 -0.29
N LEU A 156 -18.67 2.30 -1.28
CA LEU A 156 -18.71 1.87 -2.67
C LEU A 156 -17.74 0.69 -2.90
N PRO A 157 -18.04 -0.20 -3.85
CA PRO A 157 -17.07 -1.19 -4.32
C PRO A 157 -15.78 -0.52 -4.82
N PRO A 158 -14.59 -1.07 -4.52
CA PRO A 158 -13.33 -0.55 -5.05
C PRO A 158 -13.36 -0.45 -6.58
N SER A 159 -12.80 0.64 -7.09
CA SER A 159 -12.68 0.95 -8.51
C SER A 159 -11.28 1.47 -8.81
N ARG A 160 -10.94 1.61 -10.09
CA ARG A 160 -9.62 2.12 -10.52
C ARG A 160 -9.29 3.50 -9.97
N ARG A 161 -10.27 4.41 -9.85
CA ARG A 161 -10.03 5.75 -9.29
C ARG A 161 -9.64 5.68 -7.81
N GLY A 162 -10.21 4.72 -7.07
CA GLY A 162 -9.89 4.50 -5.66
C GLY A 162 -8.41 4.16 -5.45
N ASP A 163 -7.86 3.25 -6.26
CA ASP A 163 -6.45 2.86 -6.14
C ASP A 163 -5.49 4.02 -6.43
N ILE A 164 -5.79 4.85 -7.44
CA ILE A 164 -4.94 5.99 -7.81
C ILE A 164 -5.07 7.13 -6.80
N GLU A 165 -6.26 7.32 -6.21
CA GLU A 165 -6.48 8.26 -5.12
C GLU A 165 -5.71 7.86 -3.85
N ILE A 166 -5.71 6.57 -3.51
CA ILE A 166 -4.88 6.03 -2.42
C ILE A 166 -3.39 6.32 -2.71
N LEU A 167 -2.92 6.11 -3.95
CA LEU A 167 -1.54 6.45 -4.35
C LEU A 167 -1.26 7.95 -4.20
N ALA A 168 -2.19 8.83 -4.56
CA ALA A 168 -2.05 10.27 -4.39
C ALA A 168 -1.85 10.68 -2.93
N PHE A 169 -2.63 10.11 -2.01
CA PHE A 169 -2.47 10.35 -0.57
C PHE A 169 -1.11 9.84 -0.06
N ASN A 170 -0.70 8.64 -0.48
CA ASN A 170 0.61 8.08 -0.13
C ASN A 170 1.76 8.94 -0.64
N LEU A 171 1.71 9.42 -1.89
CA LEU A 171 2.75 10.28 -2.46
C LEU A 171 2.94 11.56 -1.66
N VAL A 172 1.85 12.25 -1.29
CA VAL A 172 1.93 13.47 -0.47
C VAL A 172 2.50 13.17 0.91
N HIS A 173 2.04 12.09 1.55
CA HIS A 173 2.53 11.63 2.84
C HIS A 173 4.04 11.33 2.81
N TRP A 174 4.51 10.56 1.84
CA TRP A 174 5.93 10.22 1.69
C TRP A 174 6.78 11.45 1.36
N LEU A 175 6.34 12.32 0.46
CA LEU A 175 7.05 13.56 0.13
C LEU A 175 7.17 14.48 1.35
N TYR A 176 6.12 14.61 2.16
CA TYR A 176 6.20 15.36 3.41
C TYR A 176 7.22 14.76 4.37
N ARG A 177 7.12 13.45 4.64
CA ARG A 177 7.96 12.73 5.61
C ARG A 177 9.42 12.64 5.20
N SER A 178 9.70 12.78 3.91
CA SER A 178 11.04 12.75 3.37
C SER A 178 11.88 13.99 3.69
N ARG A 179 11.23 15.06 4.16
CA ARG A 179 11.91 16.31 4.52
C ARG A 179 12.76 16.11 5.79
N PRO A 180 13.87 16.85 5.92
CA PRO A 180 14.63 16.88 7.17
C PRO A 180 13.72 17.24 8.36
N SER A 181 13.79 16.43 9.42
CA SER A 181 13.06 16.64 10.68
C SER A 181 11.53 16.64 10.56
N ALA A 182 10.96 16.15 9.45
CA ALA A 182 9.52 16.01 9.36
C ALA A 182 8.99 14.99 10.38
N PRO A 183 7.83 15.26 11.03
CA PRO A 183 7.15 14.28 11.86
C PRO A 183 6.92 12.97 11.12
N GLN A 184 7.16 11.84 11.77
CA GLN A 184 7.02 10.49 11.21
C GLN A 184 5.74 9.78 11.69
N GLY A 185 4.70 10.55 11.98
CA GLY A 185 3.39 10.03 12.35
C GLY A 185 2.68 9.32 11.19
N PRO A 186 1.65 8.51 11.51
CA PRO A 186 0.98 7.63 10.55
C PRO A 186 0.21 8.38 9.45
N SER A 187 -0.14 9.64 9.69
CA SER A 187 -0.86 10.52 8.75
C SER A 187 -0.09 11.79 8.41
N SER A 188 1.19 11.88 8.80
CA SER A 188 2.02 13.08 8.64
C SER A 188 1.93 13.68 7.25
N GLY A 189 1.72 15.00 7.19
CA GLY A 189 1.65 15.75 5.93
C GLY A 189 0.32 15.66 5.19
N LEU A 190 -0.60 14.81 5.63
CA LEU A 190 -1.96 14.79 5.12
C LEU A 190 -2.77 15.90 5.79
N PRO A 191 -3.68 16.57 5.06
CA PRO A 191 -4.49 17.65 5.63
C PRO A 191 -5.39 17.25 6.80
N TRP A 192 -5.55 15.97 7.11
CA TRP A 192 -6.32 15.44 8.24
C TRP A 192 -5.44 14.86 9.37
N ASP A 193 -4.13 15.12 9.36
CA ASP A 193 -3.20 14.58 10.35
C ASP A 193 -3.55 14.97 11.79
N ASP A 194 -3.91 16.23 12.05
CA ASP A 194 -4.36 16.74 13.37
C ASP A 194 -5.61 16.04 13.90
N LEU A 195 -6.38 15.39 13.03
CA LEU A 195 -7.60 14.68 13.43
C LEU A 195 -7.34 13.25 13.90
N ILE A 196 -6.27 12.61 13.39
CA ILE A 196 -6.05 11.16 13.54
C ILE A 196 -4.59 10.77 13.81
N SER A 197 -3.72 11.72 14.15
CA SER A 197 -2.31 11.46 14.52
C SER A 197 -2.19 10.88 15.92
N ASP A 198 -3.07 11.25 16.85
CA ASP A 198 -3.07 10.77 18.23
C ASP A 198 -3.45 9.27 18.29
N PRO A 199 -2.56 8.38 18.82
CA PRO A 199 -2.85 6.96 18.98
C PRO A 199 -4.15 6.66 19.75
N SER A 200 -4.49 7.46 20.75
CA SER A 200 -5.71 7.27 21.56
C SER A 200 -6.98 7.49 20.74
N VAL A 201 -6.97 8.49 19.85
CA VAL A 201 -8.06 8.77 18.92
C VAL A 201 -8.18 7.65 17.89
N ARG A 202 -7.05 7.15 17.38
CA ARG A 202 -7.01 6.11 16.33
C ARG A 202 -7.65 4.79 16.77
N LEU A 203 -7.53 4.43 18.05
CA LEU A 203 -8.16 3.21 18.60
C LEU A 203 -9.69 3.24 18.47
N ASN A 204 -10.29 4.42 18.55
CA ASN A 204 -11.74 4.58 18.44
C ASN A 204 -12.14 5.92 17.82
N VAL A 205 -11.89 6.08 16.52
CA VAL A 205 -12.26 7.31 15.80
C VAL A 205 -13.78 7.44 15.74
N ASN A 206 -14.30 8.45 16.42
CA ASN A 206 -15.74 8.74 16.46
C ASN A 206 -16.27 9.19 15.07
N GLU A 207 -17.59 9.19 14.91
CA GLU A 207 -18.23 9.52 13.63
C GLU A 207 -17.98 10.96 13.18
N ALA A 208 -17.95 11.92 14.11
CA ALA A 208 -17.71 13.34 13.79
C ALA A 208 -16.30 13.56 13.23
N THR A 209 -15.27 13.01 13.89
CA THR A 209 -13.87 13.06 13.43
C THR A 209 -13.73 12.39 12.06
N ARG A 210 -14.34 11.21 11.89
CA ARG A 210 -14.34 10.50 10.59
C ARG A 210 -14.97 11.34 9.48
N ASN A 211 -16.12 11.97 9.74
CA ASN A 211 -16.77 12.84 8.75
C ASN A 211 -15.91 14.06 8.41
N GLN A 212 -15.11 14.58 9.35
CA GLN A 212 -14.12 15.62 9.06
C GLN A 212 -12.99 15.11 8.18
N VAL A 213 -12.44 13.92 8.44
CA VAL A 213 -11.43 13.28 7.57
C VAL A 213 -11.96 13.13 6.15
N VAL A 214 -13.19 12.64 5.99
CA VAL A 214 -13.84 12.49 4.67
C VAL A 214 -13.94 13.84 3.95
N ARG A 215 -14.40 14.89 4.64
CA ARG A 215 -14.48 16.23 4.05
C ARG A 215 -13.11 16.74 3.60
N ARG A 216 -12.08 16.60 4.44
CA ARG A 216 -10.72 17.05 4.07
C ARG A 216 -10.16 16.26 2.88
N LYS A 217 -10.49 14.97 2.73
CA LYS A 217 -10.17 14.20 1.51
C LYS A 217 -10.89 14.73 0.27
N GLU A 218 -12.18 15.04 0.39
CA GLU A 218 -12.97 15.63 -0.69
C GLU A 218 -12.44 17.00 -1.11
N ASP A 219 -12.10 17.85 -0.14
CA ASP A 219 -11.52 19.17 -0.38
C ASP A 219 -10.12 19.07 -1.01
N SER A 220 -9.26 18.15 -0.56
CA SER A 220 -7.94 17.90 -1.16
C SER A 220 -8.01 17.50 -2.63
N MET A 221 -9.03 16.73 -3.03
CA MET A 221 -9.22 16.33 -4.42
C MET A 221 -9.90 17.41 -5.26
N ARG A 222 -10.53 18.41 -4.63
CA ARG A 222 -11.12 19.58 -5.30
C ARG A 222 -10.09 20.70 -5.46
N ASP A 223 -9.32 20.99 -4.42
CA ASP A 223 -8.23 21.95 -4.38
C ASP A 223 -6.88 21.23 -4.28
N TYR A 224 -6.51 20.61 -5.40
CA TYR A 224 -5.26 19.89 -5.55
C TYR A 224 -4.02 20.78 -5.39
N ASN A 225 -4.14 22.10 -5.59
CA ASN A 225 -3.02 23.03 -5.41
C ASN A 225 -2.67 23.18 -3.94
N THR A 226 -3.69 23.40 -3.09
CA THR A 226 -3.50 23.42 -1.63
C THR A 226 -3.04 22.07 -1.12
N PHE A 227 -3.59 20.98 -1.65
CA PHE A 227 -3.15 19.64 -1.26
C PHE A 227 -1.68 19.37 -1.63
N SER A 228 -1.24 19.74 -2.84
CA SER A 228 0.17 19.62 -3.26
C SER A 228 1.12 20.36 -2.30
N LYS A 229 0.73 21.56 -1.85
CA LYS A 229 1.51 22.36 -0.90
C LYS A 229 1.64 21.72 0.48
N SER A 230 0.78 20.77 0.86
CA SER A 230 0.88 20.09 2.16
C SER A 230 2.12 19.20 2.26
N THR A 231 2.79 18.89 1.15
CA THR A 231 4.14 18.30 1.15
C THR A 231 5.17 19.20 1.87
N GLY A 232 4.95 20.52 1.87
CA GLY A 232 5.91 21.51 2.34
C GLY A 232 7.19 21.59 1.51
N LEU A 233 7.16 21.13 0.25
CA LEU A 233 8.24 21.24 -0.72
C LEU A 233 8.06 22.43 -1.70
N GLY A 234 7.13 23.33 -1.38
CA GLY A 234 6.71 24.44 -2.23
C GLY A 234 5.83 23.97 -3.40
N SER A 235 5.78 24.75 -4.47
CA SER A 235 5.06 24.36 -5.68
C SER A 235 5.79 23.21 -6.41
N LEU A 236 4.98 22.24 -6.83
CA LEU A 236 5.39 21.05 -7.56
C LEU A 236 4.40 20.84 -8.72
N PRO A 237 4.60 21.50 -9.88
CA PRO A 237 3.62 21.50 -10.98
C PRO A 237 3.25 20.10 -11.47
N ALA A 238 4.22 19.18 -11.52
CA ALA A 238 3.95 17.79 -11.88
C ALA A 238 3.06 17.08 -10.85
N LEU A 239 3.26 17.31 -9.54
CA LEU A 239 2.38 16.77 -8.50
C LEU A 239 0.98 17.39 -8.60
N GLU A 240 0.89 18.70 -8.79
CA GLU A 240 -0.39 19.42 -8.98
C GLU A 240 -1.15 18.85 -10.19
N SER A 241 -0.46 18.62 -11.31
CA SER A 241 -1.03 18.00 -12.52
C SER A 241 -1.49 16.57 -12.27
N PHE A 242 -0.70 15.76 -11.54
CA PHE A 242 -1.08 14.40 -11.18
C PHE A 242 -2.36 14.41 -10.33
N LEU A 243 -2.37 15.19 -9.23
CA LEU A 243 -3.52 15.31 -8.33
C LEU A 243 -4.78 15.79 -9.06
N ARG A 244 -4.65 16.76 -9.97
CA ARG A 244 -5.76 17.21 -10.83
C ARG A 244 -6.33 16.08 -11.68
N GLN A 245 -5.47 15.26 -12.30
CA GLN A 245 -5.92 14.12 -13.10
C GLN A 245 -6.68 13.10 -12.24
N VAL A 246 -6.20 12.83 -11.02
CA VAL A 246 -6.86 11.91 -10.08
C VAL A 246 -8.22 12.45 -9.64
N GLY A 247 -8.29 13.73 -9.26
CA GLY A 247 -9.52 14.38 -8.79
C GLY A 247 -10.62 14.42 -9.86
N ALA A 248 -10.26 14.39 -11.14
CA ALA A 248 -11.19 14.43 -12.27
C ALA A 248 -11.78 13.06 -12.67
N LEU A 249 -11.32 11.95 -12.10
CA LEU A 249 -11.79 10.61 -12.49
C LEU A 249 -13.22 10.30 -12.01
N GLY A 250 -14.08 9.95 -12.95
CA GLY A 250 -15.36 9.29 -12.70
C GLY A 250 -15.20 7.87 -12.17
N TYR A 251 -16.26 7.32 -11.58
CA TYR A 251 -16.20 6.03 -10.86
C TYR A 251 -15.79 4.87 -11.77
N SER A 252 -16.35 4.84 -12.97
CA SER A 252 -16.09 3.79 -13.96
C SER A 252 -15.07 4.19 -15.03
N ASP A 253 -14.42 5.35 -14.88
CA ASP A 253 -13.46 5.82 -15.86
C ASP A 253 -12.26 4.88 -15.95
N ARG A 254 -11.68 4.80 -17.15
CA ARG A 254 -10.37 4.20 -17.35
C ARG A 254 -9.33 5.31 -17.21
N PRO A 255 -8.46 5.28 -16.20
CA PRO A 255 -7.41 6.28 -16.06
C PRO A 255 -6.47 6.27 -17.26
N ASN A 256 -5.97 7.45 -17.65
CA ASN A 256 -4.90 7.56 -18.64
C ASN A 256 -3.56 7.25 -17.95
N TYR A 257 -3.27 5.95 -17.77
CA TYR A 257 -2.06 5.48 -17.09
C TYR A 257 -0.77 6.01 -17.71
N THR A 258 -0.72 6.17 -19.04
CA THR A 258 0.45 6.74 -19.73
C THR A 258 0.69 8.19 -19.34
N LEU A 259 -0.36 9.01 -19.26
CA LEU A 259 -0.23 10.40 -18.83
C LEU A 259 0.14 10.49 -17.34
N LEU A 260 -0.50 9.70 -16.48
CA LEU A 260 -0.18 9.63 -15.05
C LEU A 260 1.29 9.24 -14.83
N GLU A 261 1.77 8.22 -15.53
CA GLU A 261 3.16 7.77 -15.47
C GLU A 261 4.12 8.87 -15.94
N SER A 262 3.84 9.50 -17.09
CA SER A 262 4.69 10.59 -17.60
C SER A 262 4.79 11.76 -16.62
N THR A 263 3.68 12.08 -15.95
CA THR A 263 3.60 13.14 -14.94
C THR A 263 4.43 12.79 -13.70
N LEU A 264 4.34 11.54 -13.22
CA LEU A 264 5.14 11.07 -12.09
C LEU A 264 6.65 11.01 -12.42
N ARG A 265 7.01 10.65 -13.66
CA ARG A 265 8.39 10.69 -14.13
C ARG A 265 8.94 12.12 -14.16
N GLU A 266 8.13 13.09 -14.56
CA GLU A 266 8.49 14.51 -14.50
C GLU A 266 8.68 14.98 -13.06
N LEU A 267 7.75 14.60 -12.16
CA LEU A 267 7.88 14.90 -10.74
C LEU A 267 9.20 14.37 -10.17
N ALA A 268 9.51 13.10 -10.43
CA ALA A 268 10.77 12.49 -10.00
C ALA A 268 12.00 13.28 -10.51
N LYS A 269 12.04 13.64 -11.80
CA LYS A 269 13.11 14.47 -12.37
C LYS A 269 13.24 15.81 -11.67
N SER A 270 12.11 16.49 -11.40
CA SER A 270 12.10 17.80 -10.74
C SER A 270 12.65 17.74 -9.30
N LEU A 271 12.34 16.67 -8.57
CA LEU A 271 12.84 16.44 -7.22
C LEU A 271 14.36 16.17 -7.23
N SER A 272 14.85 15.37 -8.17
CA SER A 272 16.30 15.12 -8.34
C SER A 272 17.10 16.37 -8.74
N LEU A 273 16.52 17.29 -9.52
CA LEU A 273 17.19 18.55 -9.91
C LEU A 273 17.32 19.52 -8.73
N LYS A 274 16.24 19.67 -7.93
CA LYS A 274 16.26 20.51 -6.72
C LYS A 274 17.33 20.03 -5.73
N GLU A 275 17.58 18.73 -5.66
CA GLU A 275 18.64 18.15 -4.81
C GLU A 275 20.04 18.52 -5.28
N LYS A 276 20.36 18.36 -6.58
CA LYS A 276 21.68 18.71 -7.12
C LYS A 276 22.04 20.18 -6.83
N GLN A 277 21.06 21.06 -6.89
CA GLN A 277 21.23 22.47 -6.53
C GLN A 277 21.50 22.64 -5.03
N ALA A 278 20.76 21.96 -4.15
CA ALA A 278 20.97 22.03 -2.70
C ALA A 278 22.33 21.43 -2.25
N VAL A 279 22.75 20.30 -2.84
CA VAL A 279 24.01 19.60 -2.52
C VAL A 279 25.23 20.37 -3.03
N ASN A 280 25.14 21.06 -4.17
CA ASN A 280 26.21 21.93 -4.65
C ASN A 280 26.50 23.11 -3.70
N HIS A 281 25.55 23.47 -2.82
CA HIS A 281 25.76 24.45 -1.74
C HIS A 281 26.27 23.84 -0.42
N THR A 282 26.36 22.51 -0.32
CA THR A 282 26.79 21.78 0.90
C THR A 282 27.74 20.63 0.56
N LEU A 283 28.92 20.95 0.03
CA LEU A 283 29.99 19.95 -0.09
C LEU A 283 30.68 19.73 1.27
N SER A 284 30.39 18.59 1.92
CA SER A 284 31.41 17.64 2.39
C SER A 284 30.76 16.34 2.90
N ALA A 285 31.26 15.20 2.42
CA ALA A 285 31.20 13.85 3.04
C ALA A 285 30.01 12.88 2.84
N ARG A 286 28.97 13.14 2.03
CA ARG A 286 27.84 12.17 1.89
C ARG A 286 27.90 11.17 0.72
N SER A 287 28.74 11.41 -0.29
CA SER A 287 28.69 10.65 -1.56
C SER A 287 29.17 9.19 -1.50
N ARG A 288 29.92 8.76 -0.47
CA ARG A 288 30.48 7.39 -0.40
C ARG A 288 29.58 6.34 0.28
N ALA A 289 28.55 6.76 1.03
CA ALA A 289 27.70 5.83 1.77
C ALA A 289 26.61 5.19 0.89
N VAL A 290 26.03 5.97 -0.04
CA VAL A 290 24.86 5.58 -0.84
C VAL A 290 25.19 4.44 -1.83
N THR A 291 26.34 4.47 -2.49
CA THR A 291 26.76 3.42 -3.42
C THR A 291 26.98 2.06 -2.76
N LYS A 292 27.34 2.03 -1.46
CA LYS A 292 27.57 0.79 -0.71
C LYS A 292 26.26 0.12 -0.28
N THR A 293 25.26 0.93 0.12
CA THR A 293 23.94 0.42 0.53
C THR A 293 23.15 -0.19 -0.63
N VAL A 294 23.27 0.38 -1.84
CA VAL A 294 22.61 -0.15 -3.04
C VAL A 294 23.20 -1.50 -3.48
N SER A 295 24.53 -1.68 -3.37
CA SER A 295 25.16 -2.97 -3.69
C SER A 295 24.82 -4.08 -2.68
N GLU A 296 24.61 -3.75 -1.40
CA GLU A 296 24.23 -4.72 -0.37
C GLU A 296 22.76 -5.16 -0.50
N LEU A 297 21.86 -4.31 -1.01
CA LEU A 297 20.47 -4.70 -1.33
C LEU A 297 20.36 -5.74 -2.45
N PHE A 298 21.38 -5.87 -3.32
CA PHE A 298 21.34 -6.72 -4.52
C PHE A 298 21.69 -8.20 -4.26
N VAL A 299 22.18 -8.55 -3.06
CA VAL A 299 22.58 -9.93 -2.74
C VAL A 299 21.63 -10.51 -1.70
N MET A 300 20.47 -11.04 -2.10
CA MET A 300 19.69 -11.93 -1.24
C MET A 300 19.09 -13.12 -2.00
N HIS A 301 19.46 -14.31 -1.52
CA HIS A 301 19.05 -15.61 -2.02
C HIS A 301 17.56 -15.90 -1.84
N LEU A 302 17.00 -16.60 -2.81
CA LEU A 302 15.63 -17.10 -2.87
C LEU A 302 15.35 -18.07 -1.70
N SER A 303 14.54 -17.66 -0.74
CA SER A 303 13.90 -18.55 0.23
C SER A 303 12.47 -18.05 0.48
N GLY A 304 11.46 -18.86 0.15
CA GLY A 304 10.04 -18.47 0.20
C GLY A 304 9.48 -18.35 1.63
N TYR A 305 8.40 -17.58 1.79
CA TYR A 305 7.64 -17.48 3.05
C TYR A 305 6.28 -18.17 2.98
N ILE A 306 5.75 -18.50 4.15
CA ILE A 306 4.44 -19.13 4.34
C ILE A 306 3.53 -18.17 5.13
N TYR A 307 2.43 -17.75 4.51
CA TYR A 307 1.35 -17.00 5.18
C TYR A 307 0.26 -17.97 5.65
N LEU A 308 -0.15 -17.89 6.92
CA LEU A 308 -1.17 -18.77 7.50
C LEU A 308 -2.49 -18.02 7.72
N TYR A 309 -3.62 -18.70 7.46
CA TYR A 309 -4.94 -18.11 7.65
C TYR A 309 -6.02 -19.12 8.04
N ASN A 310 -7.06 -18.66 8.73
CA ASN A 310 -8.10 -19.53 9.28
C ASN A 310 -9.13 -19.94 8.20
N HIS A 311 -9.44 -21.24 8.09
CA HIS A 311 -10.26 -21.82 7.02
C HIS A 311 -11.73 -21.37 7.05
N THR A 312 -12.24 -20.95 8.22
CA THR A 312 -13.66 -20.62 8.42
C THR A 312 -14.14 -19.33 7.72
N ALA A 313 -13.25 -18.61 7.03
CA ALA A 313 -13.55 -17.29 6.46
C ALA A 313 -13.93 -17.26 4.96
N SER A 314 -14.04 -18.37 4.22
CA SER A 314 -14.43 -18.30 2.79
C SER A 314 -15.52 -19.25 2.30
N SER A 315 -16.40 -19.74 3.17
CA SER A 315 -17.68 -20.26 2.69
C SER A 315 -18.71 -19.11 2.71
N ARG A 316 -19.16 -18.71 1.51
CA ARG A 316 -20.20 -17.71 1.18
C ARG A 316 -19.72 -16.28 0.90
N LYS A 317 -19.33 -16.03 -0.36
CA LYS A 317 -20.01 -15.09 -1.28
C LYS A 317 -19.38 -15.13 -2.66
#